data_AF-A0A196SCQ0-F1
#
_entry.id   AF-A0A196SCQ0-F1
#
_cell.length_a   1.000
_cell.length_b   1.000
_cell.length_c   1.000
_cell.angle_alpha   90.00
_cell.angle_beta   90.00
_cell.angle_gamma   90.00
#
_symmetry.space_group_name_H-M   'P 1'
#
loop_
_entity.id
_entity.type
_entity.pdbx_description
1 polymer ?
#
loop_
_entity_poly.entity_id
_entity_poly.type
_entity_poly.pdbx_seq_one_letter_code
_entity_poly.pdbx_strand_id
1 'polypeptide(L)'
;METTPCERETETPTILICPEPGALCCITHQRIMPGDVDMLVYRFRERVQHIDSYWLSPTRKEEKLNKYRKEIASLAFDVLQRSLGAFIANEIDIQLWTQCFYRLYAEKRANLQAVGKEEISAFIAMTNEGAEYYEYLIRVVSTISDRRRAECIYPFYIHLGDIYRYKAGVTEKDDKTVWKKCESCYREAIQINPNNGNAFHQLAIVATQHRATCLALYYCIRAISCDRPFVTAFTNIAFHFERNKEELEKVKGLSFSLPRKQAVDFLSCHFIQLHALLSSNAPSAEFKSLSAHFQDSLQWCLEHDYAPAPLLFRMFVIHLFAAADSWRYLRDPNLEPACYLTPSCLIGWTLLFRFITAIMHFTAIPILPSKPHQLSLRHLPTLSLFFKWMDLQKEDHFRPSSYDHQPALLLKSLPIQEFEEAETAMWEELKLMQKRLPCVEVYQEPSSSVLFFEKEVVGLRLFGDLFDDIPLDATVLTGKEAEKMYLHNIHTLCGKLLSRHHSLRGRKREGGEDGRTAKKKCPS
;
A
#
# COMPACT_ATOMS: atom_id res chain seq x y z
N MET A 1 -1.19 -0.33 -70.93
CA MET A 1 -2.26 0.35 -70.17
C MET A 1 -2.78 -0.68 -69.18
N GLU A 2 -2.16 -0.75 -68.01
CA GLU A 2 -2.63 -1.58 -66.90
C GLU A 2 -2.88 -0.62 -65.73
N THR A 3 -4.14 -0.53 -65.33
CA THR A 3 -4.61 0.26 -64.20
C THR A 3 -4.61 -0.62 -62.96
N THR A 4 -3.83 -0.20 -61.97
CA THR A 4 -3.80 -0.68 -60.59
C THR A 4 -5.16 -0.52 -59.90
N PRO A 5 -5.61 -1.47 -59.05
CA PRO A 5 -6.67 -1.21 -58.09
C PRO A 5 -6.10 -0.67 -56.78
N CYS A 6 -6.80 0.34 -56.27
CA CYS A 6 -6.58 1.10 -55.06
C CYS A 6 -6.54 0.22 -53.79
N GLU A 7 -5.65 0.58 -52.88
CA GLU A 7 -5.53 0.04 -51.52
C GLU A 7 -6.86 0.19 -50.76
N ARG A 8 -7.32 -0.89 -50.11
CA ARG A 8 -8.35 -0.80 -49.07
C ARG A 8 -7.65 -0.35 -47.79
N GLU A 9 -7.85 0.91 -47.42
CA GLU A 9 -7.66 1.35 -46.05
C GLU A 9 -8.57 0.51 -45.15
N THR A 10 -7.96 -0.36 -44.34
CA THR A 10 -8.64 -1.00 -43.22
C THR A 10 -8.87 0.06 -42.16
N GLU A 11 -10.04 0.71 -42.18
CA GLU A 11 -10.50 1.63 -41.14
C GLU A 11 -10.61 0.89 -39.80
N THR A 12 -9.54 0.92 -39.00
CA THR A 12 -9.67 0.69 -37.56
C THR A 12 -10.47 1.85 -36.98
N PRO A 13 -11.60 1.61 -36.29
CA PRO A 13 -12.41 2.69 -35.75
C PRO A 13 -11.69 3.36 -34.56
N THR A 14 -11.02 4.48 -34.83
CA THR A 14 -10.39 5.34 -33.81
C THR A 14 -11.45 5.83 -32.82
N ILE A 15 -11.30 5.49 -31.53
CA ILE A 15 -12.29 5.86 -30.50
C ILE A 15 -12.25 7.36 -30.27
N LEU A 16 -11.04 7.95 -30.21
CA LEU A 16 -10.82 9.36 -29.93
C LEU A 16 -9.71 9.88 -30.84
N ILE A 17 -9.98 10.95 -31.59
CA ILE A 17 -8.91 11.65 -32.32
C ILE A 17 -8.14 12.45 -31.27
N CYS A 18 -6.87 12.13 -31.08
CA CYS A 18 -5.95 13.00 -30.36
C CYS A 18 -6.01 14.38 -31.03
N PRO A 19 -6.42 15.47 -30.34
CA PRO A 19 -6.37 16.79 -30.96
C PRO A 19 -4.91 17.07 -31.31
N GLU A 20 -4.61 17.27 -32.60
CA GLU A 20 -3.25 17.44 -33.07
C GLU A 20 -2.52 18.57 -32.31
N PRO A 21 -1.21 18.46 -32.04
CA PRO A 21 -0.42 19.51 -31.39
C PRO A 21 -0.52 20.87 -32.09
N GLY A 22 -0.87 20.91 -33.37
CA GLY A 22 -1.00 22.12 -34.19
C GLY A 22 -2.36 22.82 -34.12
N ALA A 23 -3.42 22.19 -33.59
CA ALA A 23 -4.75 22.81 -33.50
C ALA A 23 -4.92 23.72 -32.24
N LEU A 24 -3.89 23.80 -31.39
CA LEU A 24 -3.94 24.47 -30.08
C LEU A 24 -3.17 25.79 -30.00
N CYS A 25 -2.76 26.38 -31.13
CA CYS A 25 -2.00 27.64 -31.13
C CYS A 25 -2.87 28.92 -31.12
N CYS A 26 -4.19 28.83 -31.08
CA CYS A 26 -5.06 30.00 -31.24
C CYS A 26 -6.17 30.14 -30.18
N ILE A 27 -5.84 30.10 -28.89
CA ILE A 27 -6.68 30.77 -27.87
C ILE A 27 -5.78 31.54 -26.91
N THR A 28 -5.20 32.63 -27.42
CA THR A 28 -4.63 33.69 -26.59
C THR A 28 -5.77 34.57 -26.06
N HIS A 29 -5.85 34.66 -24.73
CA HIS A 29 -6.49 35.73 -23.95
C HIS A 29 -7.81 36.33 -24.48
N GLN A 30 -8.89 35.56 -24.54
CA GLN A 30 -10.23 36.13 -24.39
C GLN A 30 -10.68 36.02 -22.93
N ARG A 31 -11.14 37.15 -22.38
CA ARG A 31 -11.68 37.28 -21.02
C ARG A 31 -12.85 36.29 -20.87
N ILE A 32 -12.68 35.28 -20.03
CA ILE A 32 -13.63 34.19 -19.83
C ILE A 32 -14.83 34.70 -19.02
N MET A 33 -16.05 34.54 -19.54
CA MET A 33 -17.27 34.80 -18.79
C MET A 33 -17.68 33.54 -18.00
N PRO A 34 -18.05 33.65 -16.71
CA PRO A 34 -18.47 32.50 -15.90
C PRO A 34 -19.57 31.63 -16.53
N GLY A 35 -20.47 32.24 -17.32
CA GLY A 35 -21.56 31.53 -18.01
C GLY A 35 -21.10 30.55 -19.11
N ASP A 36 -19.87 30.65 -19.61
CA ASP A 36 -19.39 29.76 -20.68
C ASP A 36 -19.04 28.36 -20.18
N VAL A 37 -18.52 28.25 -18.95
CA VAL A 37 -18.12 26.96 -18.36
C VAL A 37 -19.35 26.17 -17.91
N ASP A 38 -20.32 26.82 -17.28
CA ASP A 38 -21.57 26.16 -16.87
C ASP A 38 -22.34 25.60 -18.06
N MET A 39 -22.32 26.33 -19.18
CA MET A 39 -22.92 25.89 -20.44
C MET A 39 -22.18 24.66 -21.00
N LEU A 40 -20.84 24.65 -20.98
CA LEU A 40 -20.06 23.48 -21.41
C LEU A 40 -20.34 22.25 -20.56
N VAL A 41 -20.41 22.42 -19.23
CA VAL A 41 -20.78 21.36 -18.29
C VAL A 41 -22.20 20.86 -18.57
N TYR A 42 -23.16 21.77 -18.85
CA TYR A 42 -24.51 21.39 -19.22
C TYR A 42 -24.53 20.53 -20.50
N ARG A 43 -23.84 20.96 -21.56
CA ARG A 43 -23.75 20.19 -22.81
C ARG A 43 -23.06 18.84 -22.60
N PHE A 44 -22.03 18.79 -21.76
CA PHE A 44 -21.36 17.54 -21.40
C PHE A 44 -22.37 16.56 -20.77
N ARG A 45 -23.13 17.00 -19.76
CA ARG A 45 -24.15 16.16 -19.10
C ARG A 45 -25.24 15.71 -20.05
N GLU A 46 -25.75 16.61 -20.91
CA GLU A 46 -26.73 16.26 -21.94
C GLU A 46 -26.18 15.14 -22.85
N ARG A 47 -24.92 15.24 -23.24
CA ARG A 47 -24.30 14.24 -24.11
C ARG A 47 -24.08 12.90 -23.41
N VAL A 48 -23.72 12.91 -22.13
CA VAL A 48 -23.65 11.70 -21.29
C VAL A 48 -25.03 11.01 -21.22
N GLN A 49 -26.12 11.78 -21.02
CA GLN A 49 -27.47 11.22 -21.02
C GLN A 49 -27.86 10.61 -22.38
N HIS A 50 -27.47 11.25 -23.49
CA HIS A 50 -27.70 10.72 -24.83
C HIS A 50 -26.96 9.40 -25.08
N ILE A 51 -25.69 9.27 -24.67
CA ILE A 51 -24.97 8.00 -24.84
C ILE A 51 -25.53 6.92 -23.91
N ASP A 52 -25.93 7.26 -22.69
CA ASP A 52 -26.55 6.31 -21.75
C ASP A 52 -27.85 5.73 -22.30
N SER A 53 -28.74 6.60 -22.78
CA SER A 53 -30.01 6.18 -23.39
C SER A 53 -29.79 5.35 -24.66
N TYR A 54 -28.82 5.73 -25.49
CA TYR A 54 -28.54 5.01 -26.74
C TYR A 54 -27.82 3.68 -26.50
N TRP A 55 -27.01 3.56 -25.45
CA TRP A 55 -26.30 2.33 -25.08
C TRP A 55 -27.25 1.16 -24.84
N LEU A 56 -28.43 1.42 -24.25
CA LEU A 56 -29.45 0.43 -23.97
C LEU A 56 -30.32 0.09 -25.19
N SER A 57 -30.15 0.77 -26.31
CA SER A 57 -30.97 0.57 -27.51
C SER A 57 -30.65 -0.77 -28.21
N PRO A 58 -31.67 -1.58 -28.55
CA PRO A 58 -31.45 -2.83 -29.29
C PRO A 58 -30.97 -2.59 -30.73
N THR A 59 -31.13 -1.39 -31.28
CA THR A 59 -30.67 -0.99 -32.61
C THR A 59 -29.39 -0.13 -32.56
N ARG A 60 -28.63 -0.22 -31.45
CA ARG A 60 -27.38 0.54 -31.29
C ARG A 60 -26.36 0.18 -32.37
N LYS A 61 -25.71 1.21 -32.91
CA LYS A 61 -24.61 1.09 -33.87
C LYS A 61 -23.33 1.65 -33.26
N GLU A 62 -22.23 0.95 -33.45
CA GLU A 62 -20.92 1.33 -32.90
C GLU A 62 -20.45 2.69 -33.42
N GLU A 63 -20.70 3.00 -34.69
CA GLU A 63 -20.37 4.30 -35.30
C GLU A 63 -21.02 5.48 -34.55
N LYS A 64 -22.30 5.35 -34.18
CA LYS A 64 -23.02 6.40 -33.47
C LYS A 64 -22.57 6.52 -32.02
N LEU A 65 -22.21 5.40 -31.38
CA LEU A 65 -21.58 5.42 -30.06
C LEU A 65 -20.23 6.11 -30.10
N ASN A 66 -19.39 5.81 -31.11
CA ASN A 66 -18.09 6.47 -31.30
C ASN A 66 -18.25 7.98 -31.53
N LYS A 67 -19.27 8.41 -32.27
CA LYS A 67 -19.60 9.84 -32.40
C LYS A 67 -19.88 10.48 -31.04
N TYR A 68 -20.73 9.86 -30.21
CA TYR A 68 -21.00 10.38 -28.88
C TYR A 68 -19.76 10.40 -27.98
N ARG A 69 -18.90 9.38 -28.02
CA ARG A 69 -17.65 9.35 -27.24
C ARG A 69 -16.73 10.50 -27.63
N LYS A 70 -16.58 10.78 -28.93
CA LYS A 70 -15.80 11.94 -29.43
C LYS A 70 -16.37 13.28 -28.94
N GLU A 71 -17.69 13.45 -28.99
CA GLU A 71 -18.36 14.66 -28.50
C GLU A 71 -18.17 14.84 -26.98
N ILE A 72 -18.32 13.76 -26.19
CA ILE A 72 -18.10 13.76 -24.74
C ILE A 72 -16.66 14.10 -24.39
N ALA A 73 -15.69 13.46 -25.06
CA ALA A 73 -14.27 13.73 -24.83
C ALA A 73 -13.88 15.17 -25.18
N SER A 74 -14.39 15.71 -26.29
CA SER A 74 -14.18 17.11 -26.67
C SER A 74 -14.71 18.07 -25.61
N LEU A 75 -15.96 17.87 -25.16
CA LEU A 75 -16.57 18.72 -24.15
C LEU A 75 -15.83 18.60 -22.80
N ALA A 76 -15.44 17.38 -22.41
CA ALA A 76 -14.64 17.17 -21.21
C ALA A 76 -13.30 17.92 -21.27
N PHE A 77 -12.63 17.86 -22.42
CA PHE A 77 -11.37 18.57 -22.65
C PHE A 77 -11.55 20.09 -22.60
N ASP A 78 -12.61 20.62 -23.23
CA ASP A 78 -12.92 22.06 -23.18
C ASP A 78 -13.16 22.55 -21.74
N VAL A 79 -13.90 21.77 -20.93
CA VAL A 79 -14.09 22.09 -19.51
C VAL A 79 -12.76 22.02 -18.76
N LEU A 80 -11.96 20.98 -18.99
CA LEU A 80 -10.66 20.77 -18.35
C LEU A 80 -9.71 21.96 -18.59
N GLN A 81 -9.63 22.46 -19.83
CA GLN A 81 -8.76 23.59 -20.17
C GLN A 81 -9.25 24.92 -19.58
N ARG A 82 -10.56 25.09 -19.39
CA ARG A 82 -11.15 26.35 -18.91
C ARG A 82 -11.26 26.42 -17.39
N SER A 83 -11.54 25.30 -16.72
CA SER A 83 -11.72 25.26 -15.26
C SER A 83 -11.54 23.86 -14.70
N LEU A 84 -10.37 23.61 -14.09
CA LEU A 84 -10.13 22.39 -13.31
C LEU A 84 -11.13 22.24 -12.16
N GLY A 85 -11.53 23.36 -11.54
CA GLY A 85 -12.52 23.34 -10.47
C GLY A 85 -13.89 22.84 -10.91
N ALA A 86 -14.37 23.27 -12.08
CA ALA A 86 -15.64 22.78 -12.62
C ALA A 86 -15.53 21.32 -13.08
N PHE A 87 -14.37 20.92 -13.64
CA PHE A 87 -14.09 19.56 -14.04
C PHE A 87 -14.17 18.57 -12.85
N ILE A 88 -13.51 18.91 -11.73
CA ILE A 88 -13.53 18.12 -10.49
C ILE A 88 -14.93 18.13 -9.86
N ALA A 89 -15.53 19.32 -9.68
CA ALA A 89 -16.80 19.44 -8.96
C ALA A 89 -17.98 18.73 -9.65
N ASN A 90 -17.86 18.44 -10.95
CA ASN A 90 -18.87 17.72 -11.73
C ASN A 90 -18.45 16.28 -12.07
N GLU A 91 -17.36 15.76 -11.47
CA GLU A 91 -16.89 14.38 -11.66
C GLU A 91 -16.76 14.00 -13.15
N ILE A 92 -16.24 14.94 -13.95
CA ILE A 92 -16.15 14.76 -15.41
C ILE A 92 -15.17 13.65 -15.76
N ASP A 93 -14.11 13.45 -14.98
CA ASP A 93 -13.16 12.34 -15.11
C ASP A 93 -13.86 10.97 -15.05
N ILE A 94 -14.70 10.75 -14.03
CA ILE A 94 -15.41 9.47 -13.83
C ILE A 94 -16.38 9.21 -14.98
N GLN A 95 -17.11 10.24 -15.42
CA GLN A 95 -18.06 10.12 -16.52
C GLN A 95 -17.33 9.90 -17.86
N LEU A 96 -16.25 10.64 -18.13
CA LEU A 96 -15.41 10.45 -19.31
C LEU A 96 -14.86 9.02 -19.37
N TRP A 97 -14.27 8.54 -18.27
CA TRP A 97 -13.77 7.17 -18.15
C TRP A 97 -14.86 6.14 -18.41
N THR A 98 -16.00 6.27 -17.71
CA THR A 98 -17.10 5.31 -17.77
C THR A 98 -17.67 5.20 -19.18
N GLN A 99 -17.96 6.34 -19.81
CA GLN A 99 -18.68 6.39 -21.08
C GLN A 99 -17.79 6.15 -22.30
N CYS A 100 -16.54 6.66 -22.27
CA CYS A 100 -15.66 6.60 -23.43
C CYS A 100 -14.75 5.37 -23.43
N PHE A 101 -14.44 4.80 -22.27
CA PHE A 101 -13.42 3.75 -22.15
C PHE A 101 -13.94 2.50 -21.45
N TYR A 102 -14.32 2.59 -20.18
CA TYR A 102 -14.59 1.42 -19.33
C TYR A 102 -15.66 0.49 -19.90
N ARG A 103 -16.83 1.03 -20.29
CA ARG A 103 -17.93 0.22 -20.84
C ARG A 103 -17.53 -0.52 -22.12
N LEU A 104 -16.82 0.18 -23.00
CA LEU A 104 -16.32 -0.38 -24.26
C LEU A 104 -15.29 -1.49 -23.98
N TYR A 105 -14.33 -1.24 -23.09
CA TYR A 105 -13.33 -2.24 -22.75
C TYR A 105 -13.93 -3.46 -22.05
N ALA A 106 -14.89 -3.26 -21.16
CA ALA A 106 -15.59 -4.35 -20.48
C ALA A 106 -16.34 -5.25 -21.48
N GLU A 107 -17.11 -4.66 -22.40
CA GLU A 107 -17.84 -5.41 -23.44
C GLU A 107 -16.88 -6.16 -24.38
N LYS A 108 -15.83 -5.49 -24.87
CA LYS A 108 -14.84 -6.14 -25.74
C LYS A 108 -14.15 -7.29 -25.01
N ARG A 109 -13.67 -7.08 -23.80
CA ARG A 109 -12.98 -8.10 -23.00
C ARG A 109 -13.84 -9.33 -22.69
N ALA A 110 -15.12 -9.15 -22.42
CA ALA A 110 -16.04 -10.27 -22.19
C ALA A 110 -16.11 -11.20 -23.42
N ASN A 111 -16.01 -10.63 -24.62
CA ASN A 111 -16.04 -11.38 -25.87
C ASN A 111 -14.67 -11.97 -26.25
N LEU A 112 -13.54 -11.44 -25.74
CA LEU A 112 -12.18 -11.83 -26.13
C LEU A 112 -11.84 -13.32 -25.90
N GLN A 113 -12.52 -14.01 -24.97
CA GLN A 113 -12.25 -15.44 -24.70
C GLN A 113 -12.67 -16.37 -25.85
N ALA A 114 -13.47 -15.89 -26.81
CA ALA A 114 -14.03 -16.68 -27.90
C ALA A 114 -13.47 -16.33 -29.29
N VAL A 115 -12.48 -15.41 -29.39
CA VAL A 115 -12.07 -14.79 -30.66
C VAL A 115 -10.60 -15.01 -31.02
N GLY A 116 -10.24 -14.67 -32.27
CA GLY A 116 -8.93 -14.89 -32.86
C GLY A 116 -7.88 -13.85 -32.47
N LYS A 117 -6.68 -13.99 -33.04
CA LYS A 117 -5.54 -13.09 -32.80
C LYS A 117 -5.79 -11.66 -33.31
N GLU A 118 -6.67 -11.50 -34.29
CA GLU A 118 -6.99 -10.21 -34.91
C GLU A 118 -7.76 -9.31 -33.96
N GLU A 119 -8.74 -9.84 -33.22
CA GLU A 119 -9.53 -9.07 -32.26
C GLU A 119 -8.73 -8.71 -31.02
N ILE A 120 -7.80 -9.58 -30.59
CA ILE A 120 -6.83 -9.24 -29.54
C ILE A 120 -5.94 -8.08 -30.00
N SER A 121 -5.46 -8.11 -31.25
CA SER A 121 -4.63 -7.04 -31.82
C SER A 121 -5.41 -5.72 -31.91
N ALA A 122 -6.67 -5.77 -32.34
CA ALA A 122 -7.55 -4.60 -32.37
C ALA A 122 -7.80 -4.03 -30.97
N PHE A 123 -8.01 -4.88 -29.96
CA PHE A 123 -8.15 -4.45 -28.57
C PHE A 123 -6.85 -3.84 -28.03
N ILE A 124 -5.68 -4.39 -28.36
CA ILE A 124 -4.40 -3.80 -27.97
C ILE A 124 -4.23 -2.42 -28.60
N ALA A 125 -4.50 -2.26 -29.90
CA ALA A 125 -4.45 -0.96 -30.58
C ALA A 125 -5.36 0.07 -29.89
N MET A 126 -6.59 -0.35 -29.58
CA MET A 126 -7.56 0.44 -28.84
C MET A 126 -7.06 0.90 -27.46
N THR A 127 -6.42 0.01 -26.71
CA THR A 127 -5.81 0.37 -25.41
C THR A 127 -4.62 1.33 -25.56
N ASN A 128 -3.88 1.27 -26.67
CA ASN A 128 -2.80 2.23 -26.94
C ASN A 128 -3.37 3.63 -27.18
N GLU A 129 -4.42 3.77 -28.01
CA GLU A 129 -5.11 5.05 -28.22
C GLU A 129 -5.61 5.66 -26.91
N GLY A 130 -6.22 4.83 -26.05
CA GLY A 130 -6.68 5.29 -24.74
C GLY A 130 -5.53 5.72 -23.81
N ALA A 131 -4.40 4.98 -23.83
CA ALA A 131 -3.24 5.34 -23.03
C ALA A 131 -2.63 6.68 -23.50
N GLU A 132 -2.46 6.85 -24.82
CA GLU A 132 -1.97 8.10 -25.43
C GLU A 132 -2.86 9.29 -25.07
N TYR A 133 -4.18 9.10 -25.08
CA TYR A 133 -5.13 10.13 -24.69
C TYR A 133 -4.96 10.57 -23.22
N TYR A 134 -4.86 9.64 -22.27
CA TYR A 134 -4.65 10.01 -20.86
C TYR A 134 -3.25 10.58 -20.61
N GLU A 135 -2.21 10.08 -21.27
CA GLU A 135 -0.86 10.68 -21.24
C GLU A 135 -0.89 12.13 -21.76
N TYR A 136 -1.65 12.38 -22.83
CA TYR A 136 -1.90 13.73 -23.34
C TYR A 136 -2.62 14.63 -22.32
N LEU A 137 -3.70 14.15 -21.70
CA LEU A 137 -4.42 14.92 -20.67
C LEU A 137 -3.51 15.27 -19.49
N ILE A 138 -2.69 14.32 -19.01
CA ILE A 138 -1.72 14.55 -17.94
C ILE A 138 -0.73 15.65 -18.35
N ARG A 139 -0.20 15.60 -19.58
CA ARG A 139 0.71 16.63 -20.09
C ARG A 139 0.05 18.00 -20.17
N VAL A 140 -1.18 18.10 -20.65
CA VAL A 140 -1.93 19.38 -20.73
C VAL A 140 -2.18 19.93 -19.34
N VAL A 141 -2.70 19.12 -18.41
CA VAL A 141 -2.99 19.58 -17.05
C VAL A 141 -1.69 19.96 -16.33
N SER A 142 -0.59 19.28 -16.62
CA SER A 142 0.74 19.62 -16.08
C SER A 142 1.19 21.04 -16.40
N THR A 143 0.77 21.64 -17.53
CA THR A 143 1.12 23.02 -17.91
C THR A 143 0.16 24.08 -17.35
N ILE A 144 -1.00 23.69 -16.82
CA ILE A 144 -1.99 24.60 -16.24
C ILE A 144 -1.53 25.07 -14.86
N SER A 145 -1.46 26.39 -14.66
CA SER A 145 -1.13 27.01 -13.37
C SER A 145 -2.37 27.10 -12.47
N ASP A 146 -2.83 25.96 -11.93
CA ASP A 146 -3.91 25.87 -10.94
C ASP A 146 -3.50 24.89 -9.81
N ARG A 147 -3.76 25.26 -8.55
CA ARG A 147 -3.46 24.44 -7.37
C ARG A 147 -4.17 23.07 -7.36
N ARG A 148 -5.29 22.93 -8.09
CA ARG A 148 -6.08 21.69 -8.19
C ARG A 148 -5.52 20.69 -9.21
N ARG A 149 -4.44 21.04 -9.91
CA ARG A 149 -3.80 20.21 -10.93
C ARG A 149 -3.53 18.77 -10.47
N ALA A 150 -3.00 18.63 -9.27
CA ALA A 150 -2.71 17.33 -8.66
C ALA A 150 -3.99 16.48 -8.51
N GLU A 151 -5.08 17.09 -8.02
CA GLU A 151 -6.39 16.43 -7.86
C GLU A 151 -6.98 15.97 -9.19
N CYS A 152 -6.79 16.74 -10.28
CA CYS A 152 -7.18 16.32 -11.63
C CYS A 152 -6.31 15.19 -12.21
N ILE A 153 -5.00 15.22 -11.96
CA ILE A 153 -4.07 14.23 -12.52
C ILE A 153 -4.21 12.86 -11.82
N TYR A 154 -4.54 12.85 -10.53
CA TYR A 154 -4.74 11.61 -9.77
C TYR A 154 -5.64 10.58 -10.49
N PRO A 155 -6.90 10.87 -10.83
CA PRO A 155 -7.77 9.90 -11.52
C PRO A 155 -7.24 9.52 -12.91
N PHE A 156 -6.51 10.40 -13.60
CA PHE A 156 -5.92 10.07 -14.90
C PHE A 156 -4.86 8.98 -14.79
N TYR A 157 -4.03 8.99 -13.75
CA TYR A 157 -3.10 7.89 -13.49
C TYR A 157 -3.82 6.60 -13.07
N ILE A 158 -4.95 6.68 -12.35
CA ILE A 158 -5.78 5.49 -12.07
C ILE A 158 -6.30 4.89 -13.38
N HIS A 159 -6.89 5.70 -14.25
CA HIS A 159 -7.44 5.24 -15.53
C HIS A 159 -6.35 4.73 -16.49
N LEU A 160 -5.22 5.41 -16.57
CA LEU A 160 -4.07 4.96 -17.36
C LEU A 160 -3.53 3.62 -16.84
N GLY A 161 -3.45 3.44 -15.51
CA GLY A 161 -3.13 2.15 -14.89
C GLY A 161 -4.15 1.06 -15.22
N ASP A 162 -5.45 1.38 -15.20
CA ASP A 162 -6.52 0.44 -15.55
C ASP A 162 -6.42 0.00 -17.02
N ILE A 163 -6.13 0.93 -17.93
CA ILE A 163 -5.87 0.64 -19.35
C ILE A 163 -4.71 -0.34 -19.51
N TYR A 164 -3.57 -0.04 -18.89
CA TYR A 164 -2.41 -0.92 -18.95
C TYR A 164 -2.69 -2.28 -18.33
N ARG A 165 -3.46 -2.36 -17.24
CA ARG A 165 -3.91 -3.63 -16.67
C ARG A 165 -4.79 -4.43 -17.62
N TYR A 166 -5.73 -3.78 -18.31
CA TYR A 166 -6.60 -4.45 -19.28
C TYR A 166 -5.82 -4.98 -20.47
N LYS A 167 -4.86 -4.19 -20.98
CA LYS A 167 -3.90 -4.63 -22.00
C LYS A 167 -3.09 -5.84 -21.53
N ALA A 168 -2.53 -5.77 -20.32
CA ALA A 168 -1.71 -6.84 -19.76
C ALA A 168 -2.48 -8.18 -19.59
N GLY A 169 -3.80 -8.12 -19.42
CA GLY A 169 -4.65 -9.30 -19.31
C GLY A 169 -4.85 -10.07 -20.63
N VAL A 170 -4.53 -9.47 -21.78
CA VAL A 170 -4.68 -10.10 -23.11
C VAL A 170 -3.35 -10.26 -23.87
N THR A 171 -2.29 -9.56 -23.45
CA THR A 171 -0.93 -9.81 -23.92
C THR A 171 -0.42 -11.15 -23.40
N GLU A 172 0.71 -11.62 -23.93
CA GLU A 172 1.37 -12.80 -23.39
C GLU A 172 1.57 -12.68 -21.87
N LYS A 173 1.34 -13.78 -21.15
CA LYS A 173 1.29 -13.83 -19.68
C LYS A 173 2.55 -13.30 -18.98
N ASP A 174 3.65 -13.12 -19.72
CA ASP A 174 4.94 -12.67 -19.22
C ASP A 174 5.43 -11.33 -19.80
N ASP A 175 4.55 -10.51 -20.40
CA ASP A 175 4.94 -9.15 -20.78
C ASP A 175 5.12 -8.26 -19.53
N LYS A 176 6.30 -8.40 -18.92
CA LYS A 176 6.74 -7.63 -17.75
C LYS A 176 6.78 -6.13 -18.02
N THR A 177 6.79 -5.70 -19.28
CA THR A 177 6.86 -4.27 -19.60
C THR A 177 5.52 -3.58 -19.36
N VAL A 178 4.41 -4.21 -19.75
CA VAL A 178 3.06 -3.64 -19.57
C VAL A 178 2.66 -3.63 -18.10
N TRP A 179 2.93 -4.71 -17.36
CA TRP A 179 2.70 -4.74 -15.92
C TRP A 179 3.51 -3.67 -15.17
N LYS A 180 4.77 -3.43 -15.55
CA LYS A 180 5.57 -2.33 -14.98
C LYS A 180 4.97 -0.95 -15.26
N LYS A 181 4.45 -0.70 -16.47
CA LYS A 181 3.74 0.55 -16.78
C LYS A 181 2.49 0.73 -15.93
N CYS A 182 1.70 -0.33 -15.78
CA CYS A 182 0.53 -0.38 -14.89
C CYS A 182 0.90 -0.04 -13.44
N GLU A 183 1.90 -0.71 -12.86
CA GLU A 183 2.39 -0.43 -11.51
C GLU A 183 2.90 1.02 -11.36
N SER A 184 3.63 1.51 -12.37
CA SER A 184 4.14 2.89 -12.36
C SER A 184 3.01 3.91 -12.28
N CYS A 185 1.93 3.72 -13.05
CA CYS A 185 0.80 4.64 -13.02
C CYS A 185 0.15 4.72 -11.63
N TYR A 186 -0.11 3.58 -10.99
CA TYR A 186 -0.66 3.60 -9.63
C TYR A 186 0.31 4.16 -8.59
N ARG A 187 1.64 3.99 -8.78
CA ARG A 187 2.63 4.64 -7.93
C ARG A 187 2.67 6.16 -8.11
N GLU A 188 2.51 6.67 -9.33
CA GLU A 188 2.36 8.11 -9.56
C GLU A 188 1.08 8.65 -8.89
N ALA A 189 -0.04 7.90 -8.95
CA ALA A 189 -1.26 8.26 -8.22
C ALA A 189 -1.04 8.30 -6.69
N ILE A 190 -0.30 7.35 -6.12
CA ILE A 190 0.06 7.35 -4.68
C ILE A 190 0.94 8.54 -4.33
N GLN A 191 1.91 8.90 -5.19
CA GLN A 191 2.74 10.09 -4.98
C GLN A 191 1.91 11.37 -4.97
N ILE A 192 0.83 11.43 -5.75
CA ILE A 192 -0.05 12.61 -5.77
C ILE A 192 -0.94 12.68 -4.52
N ASN A 193 -1.52 11.55 -4.12
CA ASN A 193 -2.43 11.49 -2.98
C ASN A 193 -2.26 10.16 -2.21
N PRO A 194 -1.30 10.11 -1.27
CA PRO A 194 -1.05 8.91 -0.46
C PRO A 194 -2.16 8.63 0.57
N ASN A 195 -3.07 9.58 0.77
CA ASN A 195 -4.21 9.49 1.68
C ASN A 195 -5.47 8.90 1.03
N ASN A 196 -5.39 8.47 -0.23
CA ASN A 196 -6.49 7.82 -0.95
C ASN A 196 -6.21 6.33 -1.19
N GLY A 197 -7.09 5.48 -0.64
CA GLY A 197 -6.92 4.04 -0.68
C GLY A 197 -7.06 3.38 -2.06
N ASN A 198 -7.65 4.08 -3.05
CA ASN A 198 -7.95 3.49 -4.36
C ASN A 198 -6.68 3.01 -5.08
N ALA A 199 -5.62 3.83 -5.17
CA ALA A 199 -4.40 3.45 -5.85
C ALA A 199 -3.71 2.23 -5.22
N PHE A 200 -3.70 2.14 -3.88
CA PHE A 200 -3.21 0.95 -3.16
C PHE A 200 -4.04 -0.27 -3.47
N HIS A 201 -5.37 -0.16 -3.47
CA HIS A 201 -6.26 -1.26 -3.83
C HIS A 201 -5.98 -1.77 -5.25
N GLN A 202 -5.72 -0.87 -6.21
CA GLN A 202 -5.36 -1.28 -7.57
C GLN A 202 -4.01 -2.02 -7.62
N LEU A 203 -3.01 -1.60 -6.84
CA LEU A 203 -1.75 -2.35 -6.69
C LEU A 203 -1.96 -3.72 -6.02
N ALA A 204 -2.93 -3.88 -5.13
CA ALA A 204 -3.29 -5.19 -4.56
C ALA A 204 -3.80 -6.14 -5.66
N ILE A 205 -4.61 -5.65 -6.59
CA ILE A 205 -5.08 -6.42 -7.75
C ILE A 205 -3.89 -6.85 -8.63
N VAL A 206 -2.95 -5.93 -8.90
CA VAL A 206 -1.74 -6.27 -9.67
C VAL A 206 -0.90 -7.34 -8.95
N ALA A 207 -0.66 -7.18 -7.65
CA ALA A 207 0.06 -8.18 -6.85
C ALA A 207 -0.63 -9.55 -6.85
N THR A 208 -1.97 -9.57 -6.94
CA THR A 208 -2.77 -10.80 -7.02
C THR A 208 -2.52 -11.56 -8.32
N GLN A 209 -2.39 -10.86 -9.46
CA GLN A 209 -2.06 -11.45 -10.76
C GLN A 209 -0.70 -12.14 -10.75
N HIS A 210 0.27 -11.56 -10.02
CA HIS A 210 1.61 -12.14 -9.86
C HIS A 210 1.71 -13.17 -8.73
N ARG A 211 0.58 -13.62 -8.15
CA ARG A 211 0.53 -14.57 -7.01
C ARG A 211 1.35 -14.13 -5.79
N ALA A 212 1.58 -12.83 -5.63
CA ALA A 212 2.33 -12.27 -4.50
C ALA A 212 1.38 -11.96 -3.33
N THR A 213 0.84 -13.00 -2.66
CA THR A 213 -0.24 -12.85 -1.65
C THR A 213 0.12 -11.92 -0.50
N CYS A 214 1.34 -11.99 0.05
CA CYS A 214 1.76 -11.08 1.13
C CYS A 214 1.80 -9.61 0.67
N LEU A 215 2.22 -9.36 -0.58
CA LEU A 215 2.22 -8.02 -1.18
C LEU A 215 0.79 -7.51 -1.40
N ALA A 216 -0.10 -8.37 -1.90
CA ALA A 216 -1.51 -8.03 -2.09
C ALA A 216 -2.20 -7.68 -0.77
N LEU A 217 -1.93 -8.46 0.29
CA LEU A 217 -2.44 -8.20 1.64
C LEU A 217 -1.91 -6.88 2.20
N TYR A 218 -0.62 -6.60 2.05
CA TYR A 218 -0.01 -5.32 2.42
C TYR A 218 -0.73 -4.15 1.74
N TYR A 219 -0.94 -4.21 0.42
CA TYR A 219 -1.64 -3.15 -0.29
C TYR A 219 -3.11 -3.01 0.09
N CYS A 220 -3.80 -4.12 0.40
CA CYS A 220 -5.17 -4.04 0.95
C CYS A 220 -5.19 -3.30 2.29
N ILE A 221 -4.23 -3.58 3.18
CA ILE A 221 -4.09 -2.85 4.45
C ILE A 221 -3.79 -1.38 4.21
N ARG A 222 -2.87 -1.05 3.30
CA ARG A 222 -2.61 0.35 2.89
C ARG A 222 -3.87 1.05 2.40
N ALA A 223 -4.70 0.35 1.64
CA ALA A 223 -5.95 0.89 1.10
C ALA A 223 -7.01 1.21 2.17
N ILE A 224 -6.99 0.51 3.32
CA ILE A 224 -7.97 0.75 4.42
C ILE A 224 -7.39 1.58 5.58
N SER A 225 -6.07 1.71 5.68
CA SER A 225 -5.39 2.42 6.77
C SER A 225 -4.88 3.80 6.35
N CYS A 226 -5.73 4.57 5.66
CA CYS A 226 -5.48 5.95 5.23
C CYS A 226 -6.74 6.80 5.47
N ASP A 227 -6.68 8.11 5.23
CA ASP A 227 -7.82 9.03 5.47
C ASP A 227 -9.06 8.73 4.66
N ARG A 228 -8.88 8.34 3.39
CA ARG A 228 -9.96 8.03 2.47
C ARG A 228 -9.85 6.55 2.13
N PRO A 229 -10.32 5.66 3.02
CA PRO A 229 -10.16 4.22 2.85
C PRO A 229 -10.98 3.70 1.66
N PHE A 230 -10.45 2.70 0.97
CA PHE A 230 -11.16 2.00 -0.09
C PHE A 230 -11.81 0.72 0.47
N VAL A 231 -13.08 0.83 0.85
CA VAL A 231 -13.78 -0.21 1.63
C VAL A 231 -13.85 -1.59 0.96
N THR A 232 -13.82 -1.68 -0.38
CA THR A 232 -13.77 -2.97 -1.09
C THR A 232 -12.49 -3.76 -0.79
N ALA A 233 -11.42 -3.10 -0.32
CA ALA A 233 -10.22 -3.80 0.11
C ALA A 233 -10.48 -4.74 1.31
N PHE A 234 -11.48 -4.47 2.16
CA PHE A 234 -11.87 -5.38 3.25
C PHE A 234 -12.28 -6.76 2.73
N THR A 235 -13.10 -6.82 1.67
CA THR A 235 -13.51 -8.11 1.08
C THR A 235 -12.35 -8.83 0.39
N ASN A 236 -11.38 -8.10 -0.16
CA ASN A 236 -10.21 -8.69 -0.80
C ASN A 236 -9.25 -9.34 0.21
N ILE A 237 -9.16 -8.82 1.44
CA ILE A 237 -8.38 -9.46 2.50
C ILE A 237 -8.90 -10.87 2.79
N ALA A 238 -10.22 -11.03 2.94
CA ALA A 238 -10.84 -12.33 3.17
C ALA A 238 -10.56 -13.31 2.01
N PHE A 239 -10.64 -12.83 0.76
CA PHE A 239 -10.27 -13.62 -0.42
C PHE A 239 -8.81 -14.10 -0.37
N HIS A 240 -7.87 -13.24 0.05
CA HIS A 240 -6.46 -13.61 0.16
C HIS A 240 -6.20 -14.63 1.28
N PHE A 241 -6.91 -14.52 2.41
CA PHE A 241 -6.84 -15.53 3.47
C PHE A 241 -7.37 -16.88 3.00
N GLU A 242 -8.50 -16.92 2.30
CA GLU A 242 -9.05 -18.18 1.79
C GLU A 242 -8.10 -18.83 0.78
N ARG A 243 -7.60 -18.06 -0.19
CA ARG A 243 -6.63 -18.54 -1.18
C ARG A 243 -5.34 -19.05 -0.52
N ASN A 244 -4.91 -18.44 0.59
CA ASN A 244 -3.70 -18.87 1.29
C ASN A 244 -3.83 -20.27 1.90
N LYS A 245 -5.04 -20.74 2.23
CA LYS A 245 -5.24 -22.10 2.75
C LYS A 245 -4.79 -23.16 1.74
N GLU A 246 -5.11 -22.97 0.47
CA GLU A 246 -4.67 -23.87 -0.61
C GLU A 246 -3.14 -23.88 -0.79
N GLU A 247 -2.49 -22.72 -0.66
CA GLU A 247 -1.03 -22.63 -0.72
C GLU A 247 -0.36 -23.24 0.53
N LEU A 248 -1.01 -23.12 1.70
CA LEU A 248 -0.56 -23.73 2.93
C LEU A 248 -0.51 -25.26 2.81
N GLU A 249 -1.53 -25.90 2.23
CA GLU A 249 -1.54 -27.35 1.99
C GLU A 249 -0.34 -27.81 1.14
N LYS A 250 0.08 -27.00 0.16
CA LYS A 250 1.23 -27.32 -0.71
C LYS A 250 2.55 -27.28 0.05
N VAL A 251 2.65 -26.51 1.13
CA VAL A 251 3.88 -26.35 1.92
C VAL A 251 3.90 -27.18 3.21
N LYS A 252 2.76 -27.75 3.64
CA LYS A 252 2.65 -28.57 4.87
C LYS A 252 3.56 -29.80 4.93
N GLY A 253 4.05 -30.28 3.79
CA GLY A 253 4.96 -31.44 3.70
C GLY A 253 6.43 -31.09 3.47
N LEU A 254 6.80 -29.81 3.42
CA LEU A 254 8.17 -29.38 3.16
C LEU A 254 8.99 -29.37 4.47
N SER A 255 10.20 -29.94 4.46
CA SER A 255 11.16 -29.87 5.59
C SER A 255 12.13 -28.71 5.40
N PHE A 256 12.66 -28.14 6.49
CA PHE A 256 13.42 -26.87 6.49
C PHE A 256 14.68 -26.77 5.57
N SER A 257 15.18 -27.87 4.98
CA SER A 257 16.34 -27.83 4.06
C SER A 257 15.98 -27.41 2.63
N LEU A 258 15.21 -26.33 2.48
CA LEU A 258 14.62 -25.93 1.21
C LEU A 258 15.50 -24.94 0.43
N PRO A 259 15.43 -24.93 -0.91
CA PRO A 259 15.88 -23.81 -1.73
C PRO A 259 15.26 -22.48 -1.27
N ARG A 260 16.00 -21.37 -1.41
CA ARG A 260 15.59 -20.02 -0.96
C ARG A 260 14.13 -19.68 -1.24
N LYS A 261 13.64 -19.95 -2.46
CA LYS A 261 12.26 -19.65 -2.86
C LYS A 261 11.25 -20.38 -1.98
N GLN A 262 11.42 -21.68 -1.79
CA GLN A 262 10.49 -22.51 -1.01
C GLN A 262 10.51 -22.13 0.48
N ALA A 263 11.67 -21.78 1.04
CA ALA A 263 11.76 -21.27 2.40
C ALA A 263 10.97 -19.96 2.59
N VAL A 264 11.10 -19.04 1.62
CA VAL A 264 10.36 -17.76 1.63
C VAL A 264 8.86 -17.96 1.40
N ASP A 265 8.48 -18.91 0.54
CA ASP A 265 7.07 -19.27 0.32
C ASP A 265 6.47 -19.88 1.60
N PHE A 266 7.18 -20.79 2.27
CA PHE A 266 6.79 -21.36 3.55
C PHE A 266 6.59 -20.27 4.62
N LEU A 267 7.58 -19.38 4.78
CA LEU A 267 7.51 -18.25 5.71
C LEU A 267 6.27 -17.38 5.45
N SER A 268 6.04 -17.04 4.18
CA SER A 268 4.93 -16.17 3.77
C SER A 268 3.58 -16.83 4.01
N CYS A 269 3.42 -18.12 3.69
CA CYS A 269 2.16 -18.85 3.86
C CYS A 269 1.77 -18.98 5.34
N HIS A 270 2.73 -19.34 6.20
CA HIS A 270 2.50 -19.44 7.65
C HIS A 270 2.17 -18.10 8.27
N PHE A 271 2.89 -17.04 7.87
CA PHE A 271 2.61 -15.68 8.30
C PHE A 271 1.18 -15.22 7.93
N ILE A 272 0.78 -15.41 6.68
CA ILE A 272 -0.56 -15.00 6.21
C ILE A 272 -1.64 -15.80 6.95
N GLN A 273 -1.46 -17.11 7.12
CA GLN A 273 -2.41 -17.95 7.85
C GLN A 273 -2.51 -17.54 9.32
N LEU A 274 -1.41 -17.15 9.96
CA LEU A 274 -1.39 -16.68 11.35
C LEU A 274 -2.26 -15.44 11.53
N HIS A 275 -2.15 -14.49 10.60
CA HIS A 275 -3.00 -13.30 10.57
C HIS A 275 -4.46 -13.61 10.21
N ALA A 276 -4.71 -14.61 9.36
CA ALA A 276 -6.07 -15.08 9.09
C ALA A 276 -6.76 -15.59 10.36
N LEU A 277 -6.08 -16.45 11.13
CA LEU A 277 -6.60 -16.98 12.41
C LEU A 277 -6.80 -15.87 13.45
N LEU A 278 -5.87 -14.90 13.52
CA LEU A 278 -6.00 -13.74 14.40
C LEU A 278 -7.20 -12.86 14.02
N SER A 279 -7.44 -12.68 12.72
CA SER A 279 -8.59 -11.93 12.21
C SER A 279 -9.93 -12.58 12.58
N SER A 280 -9.97 -13.90 12.70
CA SER A 280 -11.14 -14.66 13.15
C SER A 280 -11.22 -14.84 14.69
N ASN A 281 -10.36 -14.15 15.46
CA ASN A 281 -10.33 -14.15 16.93
C ASN A 281 -10.09 -15.54 17.58
N ALA A 282 -9.29 -16.40 16.96
CA ALA A 282 -9.08 -17.76 17.45
C ALA A 282 -7.63 -18.00 17.93
N PRO A 283 -7.26 -17.68 19.19
CA PRO A 283 -6.10 -18.28 19.84
C PRO A 283 -6.41 -19.76 20.13
N SER A 284 -6.31 -20.59 19.10
CA SER A 284 -6.51 -22.04 19.16
C SER A 284 -5.18 -22.78 19.34
N ALA A 285 -5.24 -24.09 19.58
CA ALA A 285 -4.05 -24.94 19.53
C ALA A 285 -3.35 -24.87 18.15
N GLU A 286 -4.15 -24.72 17.08
CA GLU A 286 -3.65 -24.48 15.72
C GLU A 286 -2.87 -23.16 15.63
N PHE A 287 -3.38 -22.07 16.22
CA PHE A 287 -2.67 -20.79 16.24
C PHE A 287 -1.29 -20.91 16.93
N LYS A 288 -1.23 -21.59 18.07
CA LYS A 288 0.05 -21.80 18.80
C LYS A 288 1.05 -22.60 17.96
N SER A 289 0.59 -23.70 17.34
CA SER A 289 1.40 -24.52 16.44
C SER A 289 1.90 -23.72 15.24
N LEU A 290 1.03 -22.96 14.59
CA LEU A 290 1.37 -22.14 13.43
C LEU A 290 2.34 -21.00 13.78
N SER A 291 2.17 -20.39 14.96
CA SER A 291 3.11 -19.38 15.47
C SER A 291 4.50 -19.96 15.69
N ALA A 292 4.63 -21.21 16.14
CA ALA A 292 5.92 -21.86 16.30
C ALA A 292 6.58 -22.11 14.94
N HIS A 293 5.85 -22.71 13.98
CA HIS A 293 6.35 -22.93 12.62
C HIS A 293 6.78 -21.62 11.92
N PHE A 294 6.03 -20.54 12.11
CA PHE A 294 6.42 -19.22 11.60
C PHE A 294 7.73 -18.73 12.22
N GLN A 295 7.91 -18.88 13.53
CA GLN A 295 9.14 -18.46 14.22
C GLN A 295 10.36 -19.25 13.74
N ASP A 296 10.24 -20.58 13.65
CA ASP A 296 11.30 -21.45 13.15
C ASP A 296 11.69 -21.08 11.71
N SER A 297 10.69 -20.86 10.85
CA SER A 297 10.91 -20.46 9.46
C SER A 297 11.53 -19.07 9.34
N LEU A 298 11.12 -18.11 10.18
CA LEU A 298 11.67 -16.76 10.20
C LEU A 298 13.13 -16.80 10.61
N GLN A 299 13.46 -17.51 11.69
CA GLN A 299 14.82 -17.70 12.16
C GLN A 299 15.68 -18.32 11.05
N TRP A 300 15.23 -19.42 10.45
CA TRP A 300 15.94 -20.05 9.33
C TRP A 300 16.20 -19.09 8.17
N CYS A 301 15.20 -18.31 7.77
CA CYS A 301 15.31 -17.38 6.66
C CYS A 301 16.25 -16.19 6.97
N LEU A 302 16.35 -15.78 8.23
CA LEU A 302 17.27 -14.73 8.67
C LEU A 302 18.71 -15.26 8.78
N GLU A 303 18.91 -16.46 9.34
CA GLU A 303 20.22 -17.14 9.43
C GLU A 303 20.88 -17.31 8.05
N HIS A 304 20.09 -17.67 7.05
CA HIS A 304 20.56 -17.93 5.70
C HIS A 304 20.47 -16.70 4.76
N ASP A 305 20.08 -15.53 5.29
CA ASP A 305 19.92 -14.30 4.51
C ASP A 305 18.96 -14.46 3.30
N TYR A 306 17.95 -15.31 3.47
CA TYR A 306 16.95 -15.64 2.44
C TYR A 306 15.82 -14.59 2.38
N ALA A 307 15.41 -14.05 3.54
CA ALA A 307 14.34 -13.08 3.64
C ALA A 307 14.69 -11.74 2.96
N PRO A 308 13.95 -11.31 1.93
CA PRO A 308 14.17 -9.99 1.32
C PRO A 308 13.69 -8.86 2.25
N ALA A 309 14.41 -7.74 2.29
CA ALA A 309 14.00 -6.56 3.09
C ALA A 309 12.57 -6.08 2.79
N PRO A 310 12.10 -6.00 1.52
CA PRO A 310 10.72 -5.61 1.23
C PRO A 310 9.66 -6.58 1.77
N LEU A 311 9.98 -7.87 1.92
CA LEU A 311 9.05 -8.85 2.50
C LEU A 311 8.91 -8.61 4.01
N LEU A 312 10.02 -8.49 4.73
CA LEU A 312 9.99 -8.26 6.18
C LEU A 312 9.36 -6.90 6.53
N PHE A 313 9.58 -5.87 5.71
CA PHE A 313 8.88 -4.59 5.85
C PHE A 313 7.36 -4.74 5.76
N ARG A 314 6.86 -5.52 4.79
CA ARG A 314 5.41 -5.77 4.64
C ARG A 314 4.86 -6.56 5.80
N MET A 315 5.57 -7.61 6.23
CA MET A 315 5.20 -8.40 7.42
C MET A 315 5.16 -7.51 8.68
N PHE A 316 6.12 -6.58 8.82
CA PHE A 316 6.12 -5.59 9.89
C PHE A 316 4.88 -4.71 9.88
N VAL A 317 4.49 -4.13 8.73
CA VAL A 317 3.27 -3.30 8.63
C VAL A 317 2.02 -4.11 8.97
N ILE A 318 1.96 -5.37 8.57
CA ILE A 318 0.83 -6.27 8.87
C ILE A 318 0.80 -6.65 10.37
N HIS A 319 1.96 -6.84 11.02
CA HIS A 319 2.06 -6.96 12.47
C HIS A 319 1.64 -5.69 13.20
N LEU A 320 2.04 -4.50 12.71
CA LEU A 320 1.58 -3.22 13.27
C LEU A 320 0.06 -3.08 13.21
N PHE A 321 -0.55 -3.45 12.09
CA PHE A 321 -2.01 -3.47 11.93
C PHE A 321 -2.67 -4.40 12.96
N ALA A 322 -2.05 -5.53 13.28
CA ALA A 322 -2.50 -6.42 14.35
C ALA A 322 -2.36 -5.81 15.74
N ALA A 323 -1.21 -5.19 16.04
CA ALA A 323 -0.93 -4.54 17.33
C ALA A 323 -1.87 -3.34 17.59
N ALA A 324 -2.27 -2.64 16.54
CA ALA A 324 -3.30 -1.59 16.56
C ALA A 324 -4.74 -2.14 16.65
N ASP A 325 -4.91 -3.44 16.92
CA ASP A 325 -6.18 -4.15 17.01
C ASP A 325 -7.08 -4.03 15.78
N SER A 326 -6.49 -3.69 14.63
CA SER A 326 -7.27 -3.27 13.46
C SER A 326 -7.93 -4.44 12.74
N TRP A 327 -7.53 -5.69 13.05
CA TRP A 327 -8.24 -6.88 12.58
C TRP A 327 -9.66 -7.02 13.15
N ARG A 328 -10.04 -6.32 14.24
CA ARG A 328 -11.41 -6.39 14.75
C ARG A 328 -12.42 -5.81 13.76
N TYR A 329 -12.05 -4.74 13.05
CA TYR A 329 -12.92 -4.06 12.09
C TYR A 329 -13.23 -4.91 10.85
N LEU A 330 -12.42 -5.94 10.55
CA LEU A 330 -12.78 -6.93 9.54
C LEU A 330 -13.96 -7.82 9.96
N ARG A 331 -14.09 -8.10 11.27
CA ARG A 331 -15.18 -8.94 11.79
C ARG A 331 -16.49 -8.18 11.86
N ASP A 332 -16.40 -6.92 12.28
CA ASP A 332 -17.54 -6.03 12.36
C ASP A 332 -17.07 -4.60 12.05
N PRO A 333 -17.33 -4.12 10.82
CA PRO A 333 -16.97 -2.77 10.39
C PRO A 333 -17.62 -1.65 11.20
N ASN A 334 -18.68 -1.94 11.96
CA ASN A 334 -19.39 -0.95 12.78
C ASN A 334 -18.90 -0.92 14.24
N LEU A 335 -17.86 -1.69 14.58
CA LEU A 335 -17.27 -1.65 15.91
C LEU A 335 -16.64 -0.29 16.19
N GLU A 336 -16.93 0.26 17.36
CA GLU A 336 -16.16 1.36 17.92
C GLU A 336 -14.78 0.86 18.42
N PRO A 337 -13.77 1.75 18.47
CA PRO A 337 -12.49 1.43 19.10
C PRO A 337 -12.68 0.89 20.52
N ALA A 338 -11.99 -0.20 20.87
CA ALA A 338 -12.12 -0.73 22.24
C ALA A 338 -11.47 0.23 23.24
N CYS A 339 -12.19 0.51 24.32
CA CYS A 339 -11.68 1.20 25.50
C CYS A 339 -10.95 0.27 26.49
N TYR A 340 -10.75 -0.99 26.11
CA TYR A 340 -10.13 -2.03 26.94
C TYR A 340 -9.13 -2.86 26.13
N LEU A 341 -8.22 -3.53 26.83
CA LEU A 341 -7.22 -4.40 26.22
C LEU A 341 -7.90 -5.67 25.68
N THR A 342 -7.87 -5.86 24.38
CA THR A 342 -8.43 -7.06 23.74
C THR A 342 -7.39 -8.17 23.62
N PRO A 343 -7.80 -9.46 23.61
CA PRO A 343 -6.88 -10.56 23.34
C PRO A 343 -6.17 -10.41 21.99
N SER A 344 -6.89 -9.97 20.94
CA SER A 344 -6.32 -9.79 19.60
C SER A 344 -5.24 -8.72 19.56
N CYS A 345 -5.45 -7.59 20.25
CA CYS A 345 -4.45 -6.54 20.39
C CYS A 345 -3.18 -7.07 21.09
N LEU A 346 -3.36 -7.71 22.25
CA LEU A 346 -2.23 -8.23 23.03
C LEU A 346 -1.43 -9.28 22.25
N ILE A 347 -2.10 -10.20 21.56
CA ILE A 347 -1.45 -11.17 20.67
C ILE A 347 -0.72 -10.45 19.53
N GLY A 348 -1.32 -9.43 18.92
CA GLY A 348 -0.69 -8.61 17.88
C GLY A 348 0.62 -7.98 18.34
N TRP A 349 0.64 -7.41 19.55
CA TRP A 349 1.86 -6.89 20.17
C TRP A 349 2.90 -7.98 20.46
N THR A 350 2.49 -9.13 20.99
CA THR A 350 3.39 -10.27 21.23
C THR A 350 4.06 -10.74 19.94
N LEU A 351 3.29 -10.88 18.85
CA LEU A 351 3.82 -11.26 17.54
C LEU A 351 4.80 -10.22 16.99
N LEU A 352 4.44 -8.94 17.08
CA LEU A 352 5.30 -7.83 16.66
C LEU A 352 6.64 -7.83 17.41
N PHE A 353 6.61 -7.96 18.74
CA PHE A 353 7.84 -7.99 19.54
C PHE A 353 8.71 -9.20 19.21
N ARG A 354 8.14 -10.41 19.12
CA ARG A 354 8.91 -11.60 18.73
C ARG A 354 9.54 -11.46 17.33
N PHE A 355 8.79 -10.90 16.38
CA PHE A 355 9.28 -10.63 15.02
C PHE A 355 10.44 -9.65 15.01
N ILE A 356 10.32 -8.53 15.72
CA ILE A 356 11.39 -7.52 15.79
C ILE A 356 12.60 -8.06 16.56
N THR A 357 12.41 -8.80 17.65
CA THR A 357 13.49 -9.49 18.38
C THR A 357 14.31 -10.38 17.45
N ALA A 358 13.65 -11.20 16.62
CA ALA A 358 14.34 -12.04 15.64
C ALA A 358 15.13 -11.20 14.62
N ILE A 359 14.55 -10.13 14.07
CA ILE A 359 15.27 -9.24 13.14
C ILE A 359 16.47 -8.58 13.82
N MET A 360 16.30 -8.09 15.05
CA MET A 360 17.38 -7.49 15.81
C MET A 360 18.51 -8.50 15.95
N HIS A 361 18.22 -9.72 16.42
CA HIS A 361 19.20 -10.79 16.64
C HIS A 361 20.13 -11.02 15.44
N PHE A 362 19.59 -11.02 14.22
CA PHE A 362 20.33 -11.20 12.97
C PHE A 362 20.82 -9.90 12.30
N THR A 363 20.72 -8.76 12.98
CA THR A 363 21.21 -7.46 12.49
C THR A 363 22.59 -7.15 13.06
N ALA A 364 23.47 -6.59 12.23
CA ALA A 364 24.84 -6.24 12.58
C ALA A 364 25.69 -7.43 13.05
N ILE A 365 25.41 -8.62 12.51
CA ILE A 365 26.25 -9.82 12.64
C ILE A 365 27.03 -10.06 11.34
N PRO A 366 28.18 -10.77 11.36
CA PRO A 366 28.90 -11.12 10.14
C PRO A 366 28.04 -11.93 9.16
N ILE A 367 28.04 -11.55 7.87
CA ILE A 367 27.29 -12.27 6.82
C ILE A 367 27.87 -13.68 6.62
N LEU A 368 29.20 -13.81 6.74
CA LEU A 368 29.90 -15.07 6.68
C LEU A 368 30.90 -15.14 7.83
N PRO A 369 31.12 -16.32 8.44
CA PRO A 369 32.18 -16.51 9.44
C PRO A 369 33.56 -16.12 8.91
N SER A 370 33.78 -16.28 7.60
CA SER A 370 35.05 -15.94 6.92
C SER A 370 35.26 -14.44 6.65
N LYS A 371 34.22 -13.60 6.83
CA LYS A 371 34.28 -12.15 6.58
C LYS A 371 33.72 -11.37 7.78
N PRO A 372 34.43 -11.35 8.93
CA PRO A 372 33.92 -10.75 10.17
C PRO A 372 33.61 -9.26 10.06
N HIS A 373 34.23 -8.55 9.11
CA HIS A 373 34.03 -7.11 8.90
C HIS A 373 32.84 -6.77 8.00
N GLN A 374 32.23 -7.76 7.33
CA GLN A 374 31.08 -7.53 6.46
C GLN A 374 29.80 -7.88 7.22
N LEU A 375 29.18 -6.86 7.81
CA LEU A 375 28.00 -7.02 8.66
C LEU A 375 26.70 -7.01 7.85
N SER A 376 25.73 -7.83 8.27
CA SER A 376 24.39 -7.80 7.71
C SER A 376 23.62 -6.60 8.23
N LEU A 377 23.40 -5.61 7.37
CA LEU A 377 22.63 -4.40 7.63
C LEU A 377 21.32 -4.35 6.81
N ARG A 378 20.95 -5.49 6.20
CA ARG A 378 19.83 -5.58 5.25
C ARG A 378 18.49 -5.13 5.84
N HIS A 379 18.29 -5.34 7.14
CA HIS A 379 16.99 -5.14 7.80
C HIS A 379 16.92 -3.88 8.66
N LEU A 380 17.93 -2.99 8.59
CA LEU A 380 17.87 -1.68 9.22
C LEU A 380 16.61 -0.87 8.86
N PRO A 381 16.07 -0.91 7.62
CA PRO A 381 14.89 -0.13 7.32
C PRO A 381 13.66 -0.50 8.17
N THR A 382 13.43 -1.80 8.39
CA THR A 382 12.34 -2.30 9.22
C THR A 382 12.52 -1.87 10.68
N LEU A 383 13.74 -1.99 11.21
CA LEU A 383 14.05 -1.58 12.58
C LEU A 383 13.93 -0.06 12.79
N SER A 384 14.41 0.73 11.83
CA SER A 384 14.31 2.19 11.86
C SER A 384 12.84 2.63 11.95
N LEU A 385 11.95 2.06 11.12
CA LEU A 385 10.53 2.36 11.19
C LEU A 385 9.87 1.87 12.48
N PHE A 386 10.24 0.67 12.97
CA PHE A 386 9.74 0.17 14.24
C PHE A 386 10.12 1.09 15.41
N PHE A 387 11.37 1.57 15.48
CA PHE A 387 11.78 2.47 16.56
C PHE A 387 11.11 3.84 16.47
N LYS A 388 10.87 4.35 15.26
CA LYS A 388 10.06 5.56 15.05
C LYS A 388 8.63 5.35 15.55
N TRP A 389 8.01 4.22 15.21
CA TRP A 389 6.68 3.86 15.72
C TRP A 389 6.66 3.70 17.25
N MET A 390 7.64 3.03 17.85
CA MET A 390 7.75 2.87 19.31
C MET A 390 7.88 4.22 20.03
N ASP A 391 8.58 5.20 19.44
CA ASP A 391 8.67 6.54 20.01
C ASP A 391 7.31 7.27 20.04
N LEU A 392 6.37 6.93 19.14
CA LEU A 392 4.99 7.41 19.22
C LEU A 392 4.26 6.82 20.43
N GLN A 393 4.55 5.56 20.78
CA GLN A 393 3.93 4.83 21.90
C GLN A 393 4.50 5.23 23.29
N LYS A 394 5.29 6.30 23.36
CA LYS A 394 6.02 6.72 24.57
C LYS A 394 5.12 7.13 25.74
N GLU A 395 3.88 7.54 25.47
CA GLU A 395 2.87 7.91 26.46
C GLU A 395 2.16 6.68 27.01
N ASP A 396 1.99 5.65 26.19
CA ASP A 396 1.45 4.34 26.56
C ASP A 396 2.50 3.39 27.17
N HIS A 397 3.62 3.93 27.66
CA HIS A 397 4.72 3.16 28.23
C HIS A 397 5.25 2.03 27.34
N PHE A 398 5.18 2.20 26.01
CA PHE A 398 5.60 1.21 25.01
C PHE A 398 4.83 -0.12 25.07
N ARG A 399 3.58 -0.06 25.53
CA ARG A 399 2.65 -1.19 25.65
C ARG A 399 1.33 -0.83 24.94
N PRO A 400 0.42 -1.80 24.72
CA PRO A 400 -0.89 -1.48 24.19
C PRO A 400 -1.61 -0.39 25.02
N SER A 401 -2.32 0.51 24.35
CA SER A 401 -3.15 1.50 25.03
C SER A 401 -4.14 0.79 25.97
N SER A 402 -4.36 1.36 27.15
CA SER A 402 -5.16 0.78 28.23
C SER A 402 -4.55 -0.42 28.98
N TYR A 403 -3.32 -0.87 28.67
CA TYR A 403 -2.67 -2.00 29.36
C TYR A 403 -2.58 -1.77 30.88
N ASP A 404 -2.06 -0.61 31.31
CA ASP A 404 -1.86 -0.29 32.73
C ASP A 404 -3.18 0.05 33.47
N HIS A 405 -4.31 0.18 32.75
CA HIS A 405 -5.61 0.60 33.29
C HIS A 405 -6.66 -0.53 33.32
N GLN A 406 -6.25 -1.80 33.12
CA GLN A 406 -7.18 -2.93 33.09
C GLN A 406 -7.65 -3.39 34.49
N PRO A 407 -8.96 -3.67 34.68
CA PRO A 407 -9.46 -4.36 35.86
C PRO A 407 -8.81 -5.73 36.05
N ALA A 408 -8.43 -6.07 37.29
CA ALA A 408 -7.73 -7.32 37.62
C ALA A 408 -8.44 -8.62 37.19
N LEU A 409 -9.77 -8.57 37.05
CA LEU A 409 -10.58 -9.71 36.57
C LEU A 409 -10.39 -9.99 35.08
N LEU A 410 -10.19 -8.96 34.25
CA LEU A 410 -9.98 -9.10 32.80
C LEU A 410 -8.57 -9.60 32.46
N LEU A 411 -7.59 -9.33 33.32
CA LEU A 411 -6.21 -9.81 33.13
C LEU A 411 -6.08 -11.35 33.15
N LYS A 412 -6.99 -12.06 33.83
CA LYS A 412 -6.91 -13.53 33.97
C LYS A 412 -7.23 -14.30 32.69
N SER A 413 -7.96 -13.70 31.75
CA SER A 413 -8.34 -14.33 30.47
C SER A 413 -7.42 -13.93 29.31
N LEU A 414 -6.48 -13.01 29.54
CA LEU A 414 -5.58 -12.48 28.53
C LEU A 414 -4.22 -13.21 28.58
N PRO A 415 -3.54 -13.40 27.43
CA PRO A 415 -2.19 -13.98 27.35
C PRO A 415 -1.10 -13.00 27.82
N ILE A 416 -1.21 -12.52 29.07
CA ILE A 416 -0.33 -11.49 29.65
C ILE A 416 1.09 -12.01 29.79
N GLN A 417 1.25 -13.25 30.26
CA GLN A 417 2.58 -13.83 30.47
C GLN A 417 3.35 -13.94 29.14
N GLU A 418 2.72 -14.44 28.08
CA GLU A 418 3.38 -14.58 26.78
C GLU A 418 3.79 -13.21 26.20
N PHE A 419 3.00 -12.17 26.46
CA PHE A 419 3.34 -10.79 26.10
C PHE A 419 4.54 -10.25 26.89
N GLU A 420 4.53 -10.38 28.22
CA GLU A 420 5.62 -9.87 29.08
C GLU A 420 6.96 -10.57 28.81
N GLU A 421 6.92 -11.86 28.48
CA GLU A 421 8.08 -12.63 28.02
C GLU A 421 8.62 -12.06 26.69
N ALA A 422 7.74 -11.83 25.70
CA ALA A 422 8.13 -11.26 24.42
C ALA A 422 8.68 -9.83 24.55
N GLU A 423 8.05 -9.00 25.38
CA GLU A 423 8.52 -7.65 25.69
C GLU A 423 9.90 -7.67 26.34
N THR A 424 10.10 -8.53 27.34
CA THR A 424 11.39 -8.64 28.04
C THR A 424 12.50 -9.07 27.07
N ALA A 425 12.25 -10.09 26.25
CA ALA A 425 13.19 -10.55 25.23
C ALA A 425 13.53 -9.44 24.22
N MET A 426 12.54 -8.65 23.80
CA MET A 426 12.75 -7.52 22.88
C MET A 426 13.68 -6.47 23.48
N TRP A 427 13.45 -6.05 24.73
CA TRP A 427 14.31 -5.06 25.39
C TRP A 427 15.73 -5.58 25.65
N GLU A 428 15.89 -6.87 25.95
CA GLU A 428 17.21 -7.49 26.13
C GLU A 428 17.97 -7.55 24.82
N GLU A 429 17.34 -8.02 23.75
CA GLU A 429 17.95 -8.09 22.42
C GLU A 429 18.27 -6.69 21.86
N LEU A 430 17.45 -5.68 22.15
CA LEU A 430 17.75 -4.29 21.80
C LEU A 430 19.08 -3.81 22.42
N LYS A 431 19.33 -4.15 23.70
CA LYS A 431 20.61 -3.82 24.38
C LYS A 431 21.78 -4.58 23.77
N LEU A 432 21.59 -5.84 23.38
CA LEU A 432 22.62 -6.62 22.71
C LEU A 432 22.92 -6.05 21.32
N MET A 433 21.88 -5.70 20.57
CA MET A 433 22.00 -5.07 19.25
C MET A 433 22.77 -3.77 19.31
N GLN A 434 22.43 -2.89 20.26
CA GLN A 434 23.10 -1.61 20.41
C GLN A 434 24.62 -1.75 20.53
N LYS A 435 25.10 -2.79 21.23
CA LYS A 435 26.53 -3.05 21.42
C LYS A 435 27.25 -3.54 20.15
N ARG A 436 26.54 -4.14 19.20
CA ARG A 436 27.10 -4.65 17.94
C ARG A 436 26.95 -3.70 16.75
N LEU A 437 26.13 -2.64 16.88
CA LEU A 437 25.93 -1.68 15.80
C LEU A 437 27.25 -0.98 15.41
N PRO A 438 27.54 -0.82 14.11
CA PRO A 438 28.68 -0.05 13.64
C PRO A 438 28.62 1.39 14.13
N CYS A 439 29.78 2.00 14.40
CA CYS A 439 29.85 3.44 14.67
C CYS A 439 29.41 4.24 13.44
N VAL A 440 28.69 5.33 13.66
CA VAL A 440 28.24 6.26 12.62
C VAL A 440 28.84 7.62 12.90
N GLU A 441 29.60 8.17 11.95
CA GLU A 441 30.00 9.58 12.00
C GLU A 441 28.76 10.46 11.94
N VAL A 442 28.75 11.56 12.71
CA VAL A 442 27.63 12.51 12.78
C VAL A 442 27.20 12.88 11.35
N TYR A 443 26.03 12.40 10.94
CA TYR A 443 25.49 12.66 9.62
C TYR A 443 24.52 13.83 9.74
N GLN A 444 24.83 14.95 9.09
CA GLN A 444 23.87 16.05 8.96
C GLN A 444 22.79 15.62 7.98
N GLU A 445 21.52 15.65 8.41
CA GLU A 445 20.39 15.31 7.56
C GLU A 445 20.35 16.25 6.33
N PRO A 446 20.35 15.70 5.10
CA PRO A 446 20.09 16.50 3.91
C PRO A 446 18.65 17.03 3.99
N SER A 447 18.47 18.34 3.86
CA SER A 447 17.19 19.02 4.08
C SER A 447 16.04 18.62 3.14
N SER A 448 16.28 17.75 2.15
CA SER A 448 15.30 17.39 1.11
C SER A 448 15.33 15.91 0.69
N SER A 449 15.95 15.04 1.47
CA SER A 449 16.08 13.61 1.14
C SER A 449 15.34 12.72 2.13
N VAL A 450 14.73 11.65 1.62
CA VAL A 450 13.88 10.74 2.40
C VAL A 450 14.31 9.29 2.21
N LEU A 451 14.11 8.46 3.23
CA LEU A 451 14.37 7.02 3.11
C LEU A 451 13.24 6.33 2.33
N PHE A 452 13.59 5.36 1.49
CA PHE A 452 12.61 4.65 0.65
C PHE A 452 11.41 4.12 1.45
N PHE A 453 11.66 3.45 2.57
CA PHE A 453 10.57 2.87 3.37
C PHE A 453 9.78 3.90 4.19
N GLU A 454 10.34 5.08 4.46
CA GLU A 454 9.59 6.21 5.04
C GLU A 454 8.63 6.79 4.01
N LYS A 455 9.10 6.99 2.76
CA LYS A 455 8.25 7.40 1.64
C LYS A 455 7.14 6.36 1.37
N GLU A 456 7.46 5.07 1.50
CA GLU A 456 6.47 4.00 1.34
C GLU A 456 5.33 4.08 2.36
N VAL A 457 5.55 4.56 3.59
CA VAL A 457 4.51 4.60 4.64
C VAL A 457 3.79 5.94 4.78
N VAL A 458 4.04 6.92 3.90
CA VAL A 458 3.26 8.17 3.86
C VAL A 458 1.77 7.86 3.71
N GLY A 459 0.92 8.56 4.47
CA GLY A 459 -0.52 8.35 4.53
C GLY A 459 -0.98 7.07 5.24
N LEU A 460 -0.07 6.30 5.84
CA LEU A 460 -0.40 5.13 6.65
C LEU A 460 -0.69 5.55 8.09
N ARG A 461 -1.97 5.57 8.46
CA ARG A 461 -2.47 6.06 9.76
C ARG A 461 -1.96 5.32 10.99
N LEU A 462 -1.37 4.12 10.83
CA LEU A 462 -0.67 3.41 11.90
C LEU A 462 0.53 4.18 12.47
N PHE A 463 1.06 5.16 11.72
CA PHE A 463 2.15 6.05 12.16
C PHE A 463 1.66 7.45 12.57
N GLY A 464 0.34 7.67 12.68
CA GLY A 464 -0.22 9.01 12.88
C GLY A 464 0.14 9.94 11.73
N ASP A 465 0.58 11.15 12.05
CA ASP A 465 0.99 12.17 11.08
C ASP A 465 2.53 12.20 10.88
N LEU A 466 3.27 11.23 11.41
CA LEU A 466 4.74 11.26 11.50
C LEU A 466 5.45 11.48 10.15
N PHE A 467 4.83 11.06 9.06
CA PHE A 467 5.39 11.08 7.71
C PHE A 467 4.60 11.98 6.75
N ASP A 468 3.58 12.69 7.23
CA ASP A 468 2.66 13.44 6.38
C ASP A 468 3.30 14.73 5.82
N ASP A 469 4.34 15.24 6.49
CA ASP A 469 5.09 16.42 6.07
C ASP A 469 6.16 16.12 4.99
N ILE A 470 6.35 14.85 4.60
CA ILE A 470 7.32 14.49 3.57
C ILE A 470 6.87 15.07 2.21
N PRO A 471 7.68 15.92 1.56
CA PRO A 471 7.33 16.47 0.25
C PRO A 471 7.15 15.38 -0.81
N LEU A 472 6.20 15.57 -1.73
CA LEU A 472 5.92 14.60 -2.79
C LEU A 472 7.14 14.39 -3.71
N ASP A 473 7.85 15.47 -4.00
CA ASP A 473 9.07 15.54 -4.80
C ASP A 473 10.35 15.21 -4.01
N ALA A 474 10.24 14.78 -2.75
CA ALA A 474 11.39 14.38 -1.94
C ALA A 474 12.20 13.27 -2.63
N THR A 475 13.51 13.51 -2.72
CA THR A 475 14.45 12.60 -3.36
C THR A 475 14.73 11.42 -2.43
N VAL A 476 14.59 10.20 -2.97
CA VAL A 476 14.79 8.98 -2.18
C VAL A 476 16.29 8.68 -2.07
N LEU A 477 16.80 8.58 -0.84
CA LEU A 477 18.16 8.13 -0.56
C LEU A 477 18.33 6.65 -0.96
N THR A 478 19.46 6.33 -1.56
CA THR A 478 19.79 4.96 -1.98
C THR A 478 21.21 4.56 -1.58
N GLY A 479 21.51 3.25 -1.66
CA GLY A 479 22.84 2.72 -1.41
C GLY A 479 23.41 3.06 -0.02
N LYS A 480 24.68 3.45 0.03
CA LYS A 480 25.42 3.70 1.28
C LYS A 480 24.90 4.91 2.06
N GLU A 481 24.35 5.90 1.39
CA GLU A 481 23.79 7.09 2.07
C GLU A 481 22.53 6.74 2.85
N ALA A 482 21.64 5.96 2.24
CA ALA A 482 20.47 5.43 2.93
C ALA A 482 20.87 4.55 4.12
N GLU A 483 21.86 3.66 3.94
CA GLU A 483 22.38 2.81 5.02
C GLU A 483 22.92 3.64 6.21
N LYS A 484 23.72 4.68 5.95
CA LYS A 484 24.22 5.60 6.98
C LYS A 484 23.08 6.29 7.72
N MET A 485 22.07 6.77 6.99
CA MET A 485 20.90 7.41 7.58
C MET A 485 20.09 6.43 8.45
N TYR A 486 19.84 5.20 7.99
CA TYR A 486 19.17 4.19 8.80
C TYR A 486 19.95 3.87 10.08
N LEU A 487 21.28 3.73 9.99
CA LEU A 487 22.12 3.51 11.16
C LEU A 487 22.06 4.69 12.13
N HIS A 488 22.13 5.93 11.63
CA HIS A 488 22.00 7.14 12.45
C HIS A 488 20.67 7.15 13.22
N ASN A 489 19.56 6.95 12.52
CA ASN A 489 18.21 6.90 13.10
C ASN A 489 18.12 5.83 14.20
N ILE A 490 18.64 4.64 13.91
CA ILE A 490 18.64 3.53 14.87
C ILE A 490 19.48 3.86 16.10
N HIS A 491 20.69 4.41 15.97
CA HIS A 491 21.51 4.79 17.12
C HIS A 491 20.81 5.81 18.03
N THR A 492 20.29 6.88 17.42
CA THR A 492 19.59 7.95 18.13
C THR A 492 18.36 7.42 18.87
N LEU A 493 17.53 6.62 18.19
CA LEU A 493 16.28 6.10 18.77
C LEU A 493 16.53 4.99 19.79
N CYS A 494 17.47 4.08 19.57
CA CYS A 494 17.84 3.04 20.54
C CYS A 494 18.23 3.65 21.89
N GLY A 495 19.12 4.66 21.87
CA GLY A 495 19.56 5.35 23.10
C GLY A 495 18.40 6.02 23.83
N LYS A 496 17.53 6.71 23.09
CA LYS A 496 16.33 7.37 23.62
C LYS A 496 15.35 6.37 24.25
N LEU A 497 15.02 5.30 23.54
CA LEU A 497 14.07 4.27 23.98
C LEU A 497 14.57 3.55 25.24
N LEU A 498 15.83 3.11 25.25
CA LEU A 498 16.41 2.43 26.42
C LEU A 498 16.46 3.34 27.65
N SER A 499 16.90 4.59 27.50
CA SER A 499 16.93 5.55 28.61
C SER A 499 15.55 5.76 29.21
N ARG A 500 14.52 5.90 28.37
CA ARG A 500 13.13 6.10 28.84
C ARG A 500 12.57 4.83 29.49
N HIS A 501 12.81 3.66 28.90
CA HIS A 501 12.40 2.38 29.49
C HIS A 501 13.02 2.17 30.88
N HIS A 502 14.31 2.50 31.05
CA HIS A 502 14.99 2.45 32.35
C HIS A 502 14.36 3.40 33.37
N SER A 503 14.06 4.65 32.98
CA SER A 503 13.39 5.61 33.86
C SER A 503 12.00 5.14 34.30
N LEU A 504 11.20 4.55 33.41
CA LEU A 504 9.87 4.03 33.74
C LEU A 504 9.95 2.84 34.72
N ARG A 505 10.90 1.92 34.53
CA ARG A 505 11.13 0.82 35.50
C ARG A 505 11.64 1.33 36.85
N GLY A 506 12.49 2.37 36.86
CA GLY A 506 12.96 3.02 38.09
C GLY A 506 11.82 3.58 38.93
N ARG A 507 10.92 4.34 38.30
CA ARG A 507 9.72 4.90 38.96
C ARG A 507 8.77 3.83 39.50
N LYS A 508 8.56 2.73 38.77
CA LYS A 508 7.75 1.59 39.26
C LYS A 508 8.36 0.91 40.50
N ARG A 509 9.69 0.93 40.66
CA ARG A 509 10.37 0.39 41.86
C ARG A 509 10.25 1.33 43.06
N GLU A 510 10.47 2.63 42.86
CA GLU A 510 10.35 3.63 43.92
C GLU A 510 8.90 3.76 44.45
N GLY A 511 7.89 3.75 43.58
CA GLY A 511 6.48 3.76 43.99
C GLY A 511 5.97 2.46 44.65
N GLY A 512 6.73 1.37 44.55
CA GLY A 512 6.42 0.09 45.21
C GLY A 512 6.97 -0.04 46.63
N GLU A 513 7.98 0.75 47.00
CA GLU A 513 8.59 0.72 48.33
C GLU A 513 7.88 1.62 49.34
N ASP A 514 7.23 2.72 48.90
CA ASP A 514 6.45 3.61 49.79
C ASP A 514 5.11 3.00 50.27
N GLY A 515 4.71 1.85 49.73
CA GLY A 515 3.47 1.15 50.12
C GLY A 515 3.60 0.19 51.32
N ARG A 516 4.81 -0.02 51.89
CA ARG A 516 5.02 -1.01 52.98
C ARG A 516 5.50 -0.46 54.31
N THR A 517 5.66 0.85 54.47
CA THR A 517 6.14 1.46 55.73
C THR A 517 5.23 2.61 56.21
N ALA A 518 3.92 2.35 56.31
CA ALA A 518 3.02 3.19 57.09
C ALA A 518 2.03 2.39 57.94
N LYS A 519 2.53 1.44 58.74
CA LYS A 519 1.82 1.05 59.98
C LYS A 519 1.93 2.20 60.98
N LYS A 520 1.06 3.19 60.87
CA LYS A 520 0.82 4.14 61.96
C LYS A 520 0.23 3.38 63.14
N LYS A 521 1.02 3.27 64.21
CA LYS A 521 0.56 2.93 65.56
C LYS A 521 -0.53 3.95 65.96
N CYS A 522 -1.72 3.49 66.30
CA CYS A 522 -2.65 4.25 67.13
C CYS A 522 -2.15 4.22 68.57
N PRO A 523 -2.02 5.37 69.27
CA PRO A 523 -1.99 5.39 70.72
C PRO A 523 -3.40 5.62 71.27
N SER A 524 -3.77 4.77 72.24
CA SER A 524 -4.82 4.85 73.27
C SER A 524 -6.16 5.51 72.93
#